data_AF-K0XH31-F1
#
_entry.id   AF-K0XH31-F1
#
_cell.length_a   1.000
_cell.length_b   1.000
_cell.length_c   1.000
_cell.angle_alpha   90.00
_cell.angle_beta   90.00
_cell.angle_gamma   90.00
#
_symmetry.space_group_name_H-M   'P 1'
#
loop_
_entity.id
_entity.type
_entity.pdbx_description
1 polymer ?
#
loop_
_entity_poly.entity_id
_entity_poly.type
_entity_poly.pdbx_seq_one_letter_code
_entity_poly.pdbx_strand_id
1 'polypeptide(L)' 'MDITYKNKKIERVCTDAKTAERTYGREMADKIHQRIDEICAVDTVEIMIQFHIGRCHALK' A
#
# COMPACT_ATOMS: atom_id res chain seq x y z
N MET A 1 6.24 7.21 7.34
CA MET A 1 5.49 6.35 8.30
C MET A 1 6.22 5.04 8.53
N ASP A 2 6.09 4.43 9.72
CA ASP A 2 6.60 3.07 9.96
C ASP A 2 5.57 2.02 9.50
N ILE A 3 5.90 1.29 8.43
CA ILE A 3 5.03 0.24 7.88
C ILE A 3 5.33 -1.08 8.57
N THR A 4 4.30 -1.67 9.17
CA THR A 4 4.35 -3.04 9.71
C THR A 4 3.35 -3.92 8.97
N TYR A 5 3.69 -5.21 8.83
CA TYR A 5 2.86 -6.17 8.13
C TYR A 5 2.35 -7.24 9.07
N LYS A 6 1.08 -7.61 8.94
CA LYS A 6 0.44 -8.66 9.75
C LYS A 6 1.17 -10.01 9.66
N ASN A 7 1.77 -10.33 8.51
CA ASN A 7 2.54 -11.55 8.31
C ASN A 7 3.52 -11.41 7.12
N LYS A 8 4.46 -12.35 7.03
CA LYS A 8 5.48 -12.40 5.97
C LYS A 8 4.93 -12.57 4.56
N LYS A 9 3.74 -13.15 4.40
CA LYS A 9 3.10 -13.30 3.08
C LYS A 9 2.65 -11.94 2.54
N ILE A 10 1.98 -11.13 3.36
CA ILE A 10 1.53 -9.78 3.00
C ILE A 10 2.74 -8.88 2.75
N GLU A 11 3.74 -8.92 3.63
CA GLU A 11 5.00 -8.18 3.45
C GLU A 11 5.59 -8.42 2.06
N ARG A 12 5.79 -9.69 1.68
CA ARG A 12 6.34 -10.04 0.36
C ARG A 12 5.49 -9.54 -0.81
N VAL A 13 4.16 -9.59 -0.70
CA VAL A 13 3.26 -9.06 -1.73
C VAL A 13 3.42 -7.54 -1.85
N CYS A 14 3.62 -6.83 -0.75
CA CYS A 14 3.75 -5.37 -0.76
C CYS A 14 5.15 -4.88 -1.15
N THR A 15 6.19 -5.72 -1.02
CA THR A 15 7.58 -5.30 -1.24
C THR A 15 8.22 -5.89 -2.49
N ASP A 16 7.70 -6.96 -3.07
CA ASP A 16 8.22 -7.61 -4.28
C ASP A 16 7.19 -7.64 -5.41
N ALA A 17 7.43 -6.82 -6.44
CA ALA A 17 6.56 -6.68 -7.60
C ALA A 17 6.30 -8.00 -8.33
N LYS A 18 7.30 -8.90 -8.42
CA LYS A 18 7.12 -10.20 -9.07
C LYS A 18 6.19 -11.09 -8.26
N THR A 19 6.31 -11.04 -6.93
CA THR A 19 5.41 -11.78 -6.03
C THR A 19 3.98 -11.23 -6.13
N ALA A 20 3.82 -9.91 -6.16
CA ALA A 20 2.51 -9.26 -6.33
C ALA A 20 1.86 -9.63 -7.68
N GLU A 21 2.60 -9.52 -8.78
CA GLU A 21 2.12 -9.80 -10.13
C GLU A 21 1.70 -11.26 -10.29
N ARG A 22 2.48 -12.21 -9.76
CA ARG A 22 2.11 -13.62 -9.78
C ARG A 22 0.87 -13.94 -8.94
N THR A 23 0.62 -13.17 -7.89
CA THR A 23 -0.48 -13.44 -6.96
C THR A 23 -1.79 -12.78 -7.41
N TYR A 24 -1.71 -11.57 -7.96
CA TYR A 24 -2.89 -10.73 -8.23
C TYR A 24 -2.95 -10.16 -9.66
N GLY A 25 -1.97 -10.45 -10.51
CA GLY A 25 -1.84 -9.88 -11.84
C GLY A 25 -1.17 -8.50 -11.84
N ARG A 26 -0.77 -8.06 -13.04
CA ARG A 26 0.04 -6.84 -13.24
C ARG A 26 -0.64 -5.57 -12.76
N GLU A 27 -1.89 -5.34 -13.17
CA GLU A 27 -2.62 -4.13 -12.76
C GLU A 27 -2.72 -4.01 -11.24
N MET A 28 -2.92 -5.15 -10.56
CA MET A 28 -3.01 -5.13 -9.11
C MET A 28 -1.65 -4.96 -8.45
N ALA A 29 -0.58 -5.54 -9.01
CA ALA A 29 0.77 -5.29 -8.54
C ALA A 29 1.13 -3.80 -8.62
N ASP A 30 0.87 -3.16 -9.77
CA ASP A 30 1.14 -1.73 -9.98
C ASP A 30 0.41 -0.88 -8.93
N LYS A 31 -0.89 -1.15 -8.70
CA LYS A 31 -1.67 -0.41 -7.69
C LYS A 31 -1.23 -0.70 -6.25
N ILE A 32 -0.82 -1.93 -5.91
CA ILE A 32 -0.29 -2.24 -4.56
C ILE A 32 0.97 -1.41 -4.29
N HIS A 33 1.94 -1.44 -5.20
CA HIS A 33 3.19 -0.71 -5.06
C HIS A 33 2.95 0.81 -5.05
N GLN A 34 2.06 1.31 -5.92
CA GLN A 34 1.63 2.71 -5.88
C GLN A 34 1.09 3.11 -4.49
N ARG A 35 0.26 2.28 -3.85
CA ARG A 35 -0.27 2.60 -2.51
C ARG A 35 0.81 2.58 -1.43
N ILE A 36 1.77 1.67 -1.51
CA ILE A 36 2.90 1.66 -0.59
C ILE A 36 3.74 2.93 -0.76
N ASP A 37 4.01 3.35 -1.99
CA ASP A 37 4.75 4.58 -2.28
C ASP A 37 4.01 5.82 -1.76
N GLU A 38 2.68 5.90 -1.97
CA GLU A 38 1.85 6.97 -1.42
C GLU A 38 1.87 7.03 0.12
N ILE A 39 1.81 5.89 0.80
CA ILE A 39 1.91 5.81 2.27
C ILE A 39 3.31 6.22 2.75
N CYS A 40 4.35 5.83 2.03
CA CYS A 40 5.73 6.19 2.36
C CYS A 40 6.02 7.68 2.14
N ALA A 41 5.36 8.30 1.16
CA ALA A 41 5.61 9.69 0.78
C ALA A 41 4.95 10.74 1.69
N VAL A 42 3.94 10.36 2.48
CA VAL A 42 3.23 11.29 3.38
C VAL A 42 3.81 11.26 4.80
N ASP A 43 3.80 12.43 5.45
CA ASP A 43 4.25 12.57 6.84
C ASP A 43 3.20 12.06 7.84
N THR A 44 1.91 12.24 7.53
CA THR A 44 0.79 11.97 8.45
C THR A 44 -0.42 11.35 7.74
N VAL A 45 -1.28 10.66 8.48
CA VAL A 45 -2.50 10.04 7.93
C VAL A 45 -3.54 11.09 7.56
N GLU A 46 -3.55 12.23 8.25
CA GLU A 46 -4.43 13.36 8.01
C GLU A 46 -4.27 13.91 6.58
N ILE A 47 -3.04 13.95 6.07
CA ILE A 47 -2.75 14.34 4.67
C ILE A 47 -3.46 13.38 3.70
N MET A 48 -3.39 12.07 3.95
CA MET A 48 -4.05 11.09 3.07
C MET A 48 -5.57 11.26 3.05
N ILE A 49 -6.17 11.58 4.20
CA ILE A 49 -7.62 11.80 4.33
C ILE A 49 -8.02 13.11 3.64
N GLN A 50 -7.32 14.21 3.92
CA GLN A 50 -7.63 15.54 3.39
C GLN A 50 -7.59 15.58 1.87
N PHE A 51 -6.58 14.95 1.26
CA PHE A 51 -6.41 14.93 -0.19
C PHE A 51 -7.00 13.67 -0.85
N HIS A 52 -7.72 12.84 -0.09
CA HIS A 52 -8.33 11.59 -0.57
C HIS A 52 -7.32 10.64 -1.25
N ILE A 53 -6.05 10.67 -0.84
CA ILE A 53 -5.00 9.76 -1.33
C ILE A 53 -5.39 8.33 -0.98
N GLY A 54 -5.32 7.43 -1.95
CA GLY A 54 -5.72 6.03 -1.75
C GLY A 54 -7.20 5.81 -1.42
N ARG A 55 -8.03 6.85 -1.39
CA ARG A 55 -9.38 6.84 -0.77
C ARG A 55 -9.31 6.46 0.72
N CYS A 56 -8.29 6.93 1.43
CA CYS A 56 -8.09 6.67 2.85
C CYS A 56 -9.28 7.16 3.69
N HIS A 57 -9.74 6.33 4.62
CA HIS A 57 -10.85 6.61 5.52
C HIS A 57 -10.72 5.77 6.80
N ALA A 58 -11.34 6.23 7.89
CA ALA A 58 -11.38 5.47 9.13
C ALA A 58 -12.21 4.17 8.97
N LEU A 59 -11.73 3.08 9.56
CA LEU A 59 -12.45 1.80 9.61
C LEU A 59 -13.45 1.79 10.78
N LYS A 60 -14.51 0.99 10.67
CA LYS A 60 -15.51 0.76 11.73
C LYS A 60 -15.24 -0.54 12.46
#